data_AF-D4E3H1-F1
#
_entry.id   AF-D4E3H1-F1
#
_cell.length_a   1.000
_cell.length_b   1.000
_cell.length_c   1.000
_cell.angle_alpha   90.00
_cell.angle_beta   90.00
_cell.angle_gamma   90.00
#
_symmetry.space_group_name_H-M   'P 1'
#
loop_
_entity.id
_entity.type
_entity.pdbx_description
1 polymer ?
#
loop_
_entity_poly.entity_id
_entity_poly.type
_entity_poly.pdbx_seq_one_letter_code
_entity_poly.pdbx_strand_id
1 'polypeptide(L)' 'MDNTDCTASYSQVFTDQQQAQQALAALTDKARAVESDPCDINSSINPVDGGFQLDVDFIFCCQAETLIFQLGLR' A
#
# COMPACT_ATOMS: atom_id res chain seq x y z
N MET A 1 -22.96 9.67 -5.06
CA MET A 1 -22.05 8.62 -4.57
C MET A 1 -20.67 9.04 -5.01
N ASP A 2 -20.13 10.05 -4.34
CA ASP A 2 -18.79 10.57 -4.56
C ASP A 2 -17.85 9.78 -3.65
N ASN A 3 -17.16 8.82 -4.21
CA ASN A 3 -15.97 8.30 -3.58
C ASN A 3 -14.95 8.08 -4.70
N THR A 4 -14.38 9.19 -5.14
CA THR A 4 -13.16 9.30 -5.94
C THR A 4 -11.95 8.80 -5.13
N ASP A 5 -12.14 7.72 -4.38
CA ASP A 5 -11.08 7.11 -3.59
C ASP A 5 -10.38 6.14 -4.52
N CYS A 6 -9.49 6.71 -5.35
CA CYS A 6 -8.48 5.93 -6.07
C CYS A 6 -7.34 5.51 -5.13
N THR A 7 -7.60 5.48 -3.81
CA THR A 7 -6.63 5.20 -2.77
C THR A 7 -6.81 3.77 -2.27
N ALA A 8 -5.71 3.02 -2.19
CA ALA A 8 -5.68 1.74 -1.51
C ALA A 8 -4.77 1.87 -0.28
N SER A 9 -5.38 1.84 0.90
CA SER A 9 -4.66 1.86 2.18
C SER A 9 -4.33 0.44 2.63
N TYR A 10 -3.12 0.25 3.13
CA TYR A 10 -2.66 -1.00 3.75
C TYR A 10 -1.93 -0.69 5.05
N SER A 11 -2.39 -1.33 6.13
CA SER A 11 -1.81 -1.16 7.46
C SER A 11 -1.56 -2.53 8.09
N GLN A 12 -0.31 -2.83 8.45
CA GLN A 12 0.04 -4.08 9.12
C GLN A 12 1.21 -3.89 10.09
N VAL A 13 1.12 -4.55 11.24
CA VAL A 13 2.20 -4.60 12.24
C VAL A 13 3.09 -5.80 11.96
N PHE A 14 4.39 -5.54 11.86
CA PHE A 14 5.43 -6.53 11.67
C PHE A 14 6.32 -6.62 12.91
N THR A 15 6.91 -7.79 13.16
CA THR A 15 7.82 -7.98 14.30
C THR A 15 9.09 -7.13 14.17
N ASP A 16 9.58 -6.94 12.94
CA ASP A 16 10.83 -6.23 12.65
C ASP A 16 10.65 -5.20 11.54
N GLN A 17 11.45 -4.13 11.61
CA GLN A 17 11.46 -3.08 10.59
C GLN A 17 11.82 -3.63 9.20
N GLN A 18 12.73 -4.60 9.12
CA GLN A 18 13.10 -5.24 7.86
C GLN A 18 11.90 -5.92 7.19
N GLN A 19 11.06 -6.62 7.96
CA GLN A 19 9.85 -7.25 7.43
C GLN A 19 8.87 -6.20 6.90
N ALA A 20 8.67 -5.09 7.63
CA ALA A 20 7.86 -3.96 7.17
C ALA A 20 8.40 -3.36 5.87
N GLN A 21 9.71 -3.16 5.75
CA GLN A 21 10.34 -2.65 4.52
C GLN A 21 10.21 -3.63 3.34
N GLN A 22 10.38 -4.93 3.58
CA GLN A 22 10.19 -5.95 2.55
C GLN A 22 8.74 -6.01 2.07
N ALA A 23 7.78 -5.91 2.99
CA ALA A 23 6.37 -5.83 2.65
C ALA A 23 6.07 -4.57 1.83
N LEU A 24 6.55 -3.40 2.25
CA LEU A 24 6.42 -2.15 1.50
C LEU A 24 6.99 -2.27 0.08
N ALA A 25 8.16 -2.88 -0.08
CA ALA A 25 8.77 -3.10 -1.40
C ALA A 25 7.91 -4.02 -2.27
N ALA A 26 7.40 -5.13 -1.71
CA ALA A 26 6.53 -6.06 -2.43
C ALA A 26 5.18 -5.43 -2.83
N LEU A 27 4.59 -4.61 -1.95
CA LEU A 27 3.38 -3.86 -2.23
C LEU A 27 3.61 -2.79 -3.31
N THR A 28 4.75 -2.11 -3.25
CA THR A 28 5.18 -1.15 -4.27
C THR A 28 5.31 -1.85 -5.62
N ASP A 29 6.00 -2.98 -5.70
CA ASP A 29 6.15 -3.75 -6.94
C ASP A 29 4.81 -4.19 -7.53
N LYS A 30 3.90 -4.69 -6.68
CA LYS A 30 2.51 -5.01 -7.06
C LYS A 30 1.77 -3.78 -7.61
N ALA A 31 1.93 -2.61 -6.98
CA ALA A 31 1.27 -1.38 -7.44
C ALA A 31 1.83 -0.96 -8.80
N ARG A 32 3.16 -1.01 -8.97
CA ARG A 32 3.84 -0.74 -10.26
C ARG A 32 3.44 -1.71 -11.38
N ALA A 33 3.07 -2.94 -11.05
CA ALA A 33 2.60 -3.92 -12.02
C ALA A 33 1.14 -3.69 -12.47
N VAL A 34 0.34 -3.01 -11.65
CA VAL A 34 -1.08 -2.72 -11.91
C VAL A 34 -1.26 -1.33 -12.52
N GLU A 35 -0.43 -0.38 -12.12
CA GLU A 35 -0.53 1.00 -12.54
C GLU A 35 -0.26 1.15 -14.05
N SER A 36 -1.10 1.95 -14.70
CA SER A 36 -0.86 2.43 -16.07
C SER A 36 -0.11 3.76 -16.07
N ASP A 37 -0.37 4.59 -15.06
CA ASP A 37 0.33 5.84 -14.76
C ASP A 37 0.93 5.77 -13.35
N PRO A 38 2.06 6.45 -13.08
CA PRO A 38 2.73 6.38 -11.79
C PRO A 38 1.79 6.80 -10.65
N CYS A 39 1.45 5.84 -9.78
CA CYS A 39 0.68 6.08 -8.58
C CYS A 39 1.53 6.77 -7.50
N ASP A 40 0.87 7.58 -6.69
CA ASP A 40 1.46 8.26 -5.53
C ASP A 40 1.47 7.28 -4.35
N ILE A 41 2.64 7.08 -3.74
CA ILE A 41 2.82 6.08 -2.68
C ILE A 41 3.29 6.80 -1.42
N ASN A 42 2.40 6.90 -0.44
CA ASN A 42 2.71 7.49 0.85
C ASN A 42 2.86 6.37 1.87
N SER A 43 4.08 6.13 2.35
CA SER A 43 4.35 5.08 3.34
C SER A 43 5.00 5.64 4.59
N SER A 44 4.64 5.09 5.74
CA SER A 44 5.23 5.37 7.04
C SER A 44 5.45 4.07 7.79
N ILE A 45 6.64 3.92 8.37
CA ILE A 45 6.96 2.80 9.26
C ILE A 45 7.25 3.39 10.62
N ASN A 46 6.37 3.12 11.58
CA ASN A 46 6.45 3.64 12.92
C ASN A 46 6.66 2.49 13.93
N PRO A 47 7.62 2.62 14.86
CA PRO A 47 7.74 1.66 15.95
C PRO A 47 6.50 1.75 16.84
N VAL A 48 5.89 0.60 17.13
CA VAL A 48 4.69 0.46 17.97
C VAL A 48 4.94 -0.58 19.06
N ASP A 49 4.07 -0.63 20.07
CA ASP A 49 4.13 -1.68 21.08
C ASP A 49 3.89 -3.04 20.41
N GLY A 50 4.93 -3.89 20.40
CA GLY A 50 4.90 -5.20 19.73
C GLY A 50 5.55 -5.26 18.35
N GLY A 51 6.15 -4.18 17.83
CA GLY A 51 6.94 -4.23 16.59
C GLY A 51 6.98 -2.92 15.82
N PHE A 52 6.79 -3.00 14.51
CA PHE A 52 6.78 -1.87 13.57
C PHE A 52 5.49 -1.90 12.74
N GLN A 53 4.68 -0.84 12.85
CA GLN A 53 3.51 -0.65 12.02
C GLN A 53 3.93 -0.03 10.69
N LEU A 54 3.63 -0.72 9.60
CA LEU A 54 3.65 -0.16 8.26
C LEU A 54 2.26 0.38 7.96
N ASP A 55 2.17 1.67 7.67
CA ASP A 55 1.02 2.29 7.03
C ASP A 55 1.42 2.75 5.64
N VAL A 56 0.64 2.41 4.63
CA VAL A 56 0.89 2.86 3.27
C VAL A 56 -0.40 3.11 2.51
N ASP A 57 -0.46 4.23 1.80
CA ASP A 57 -1.52 4.63 0.90
C ASP A 57 -1.01 4.66 -0.54
N PHE A 58 -1.67 3.93 -1.43
CA PHE A 58 -1.42 3.92 -2.87
C PHE A 58 -2.52 4.69 -3.58
N ILE A 59 -2.20 5.86 -4.13
CA ILE A 59 -3.14 6.73 -4.83
C ILE A 59 -2.95 6.54 -6.34
N PHE A 60 -3.83 5.74 -6.94
CA PHE A 60 -3.83 5.44 -8.36
C PHE A 60 -4.54 6.53 -9.18
N CYS A 61 -4.31 6.55 -10.49
CA CYS A 61 -5.02 7.46 -11.39
C CYS A 61 -6.48 7.05 -11.62
N CYS A 62 -6.77 5.75 -11.63
CA CYS A 62 -8.12 5.22 -11.84
C CYS A 62 -8.54 4.21 -10.77
N GLN A 63 -9.83 4.21 -10.46
CA GLN A 63 -10.44 3.28 -9.52
C GLN A 63 -10.27 1.80 -9.92
N ALA A 64 -10.20 1.50 -11.22
CA ALA A 64 -9.98 0.14 -11.70
C ALA A 64 -8.62 -0.43 -11.21
N GLU A 65 -7.57 0.40 -11.21
CA GLU A 65 -6.24 0.02 -10.75
C GLU A 65 -6.26 -0.23 -9.24
N THR A 66 -6.90 0.66 -8.48
CA THR A 66 -7.13 0.50 -7.04
C THR A 66 -7.82 -0.84 -6.73
N LEU A 67 -8.88 -1.17 -7.47
CA LEU A 67 -9.63 -2.42 -7.30
C LEU A 67 -8.77 -3.65 -7.63
N ILE A 68 -8.03 -3.63 -8.75
CA ILE A 68 -7.13 -4.73 -9.15
C ILE A 68 -6.01 -4.91 -8.11
N PHE A 69 -5.47 -3.81 -7.58
CA PHE A 69 -4.46 -3.86 -6.55
C PHE A 69 -5.02 -4.45 -5.25
N GLN A 70 -6.17 -3.98 -4.76
CA GLN A 70 -6.86 -4.54 -3.59
C GLN A 70 -7.24 -6.02 -3.77
N LEU A 71 -7.57 -6.44 -5.00
CA LEU A 71 -7.78 -7.84 -5.39
C LEU A 71 -6.52 -8.71 -5.22
N GLY A 72 -5.32 -8.11 -5.24
CA GLY A 72 -4.03 -8.79 -5.07
C GLY A 72 -3.42 -8.68 -3.66
N LEU A 73 -4.08 -7.94 -2.74
CA LEU A 73 -3.71 -7.82 -1.32
C LEU A 73 -4.37 -8.88 -0.43
N ARG A 74 -5.46 -9.49 -0.91
CA ARG A 74 -6.23 -10.54 -0.26
C ARG A 74 -5.58 -11.92 -0.33
#